data_AF-A0A968ALS3-F1
#
_entry.id   AF-A0A968ALS3-F1
#
_cell.length_a   1.000
_cell.length_b   1.000
_cell.length_c   1.000
_cell.angle_alpha   90.00
_cell.angle_beta   90.00
_cell.angle_gamma   90.00
#
_symmetry.space_group_name_H-M   'P 1'
#
loop_
_entity.id
_entity.type
_entity.pdbx_description
1 polymer ?
#
loop_
_entity_poly.entity_id
_entity_poly.type
_entity_poly.pdbx_seq_one_letter_code
_entity_poly.pdbx_strand_id
1 'polypeptide(L)' 'GFQMLLRGETMRGKFRNSLEKPEPMVPNQVTQIEFTLNDVYHTFLKGHKIMVQVQSSWFPLFDRNPQKFVNIYNASEKDF' A
#
# COMPACT_ATOMS: atom_id res chain seq x y z
N GLY A 1 -9.47 -4.49 -22.42
CA GLY A 1 -10.44 -5.42 -21.81
C GLY A 1 -10.70 -5.03 -20.37
N PHE A 2 -11.72 -5.63 -19.75
CA PHE A 2 -12.05 -5.41 -18.34
C PHE A 2 -10.90 -5.85 -17.42
N GLN A 3 -10.66 -5.09 -16.33
CA GLN A 3 -9.64 -5.37 -15.33
C GLN A 3 -10.33 -5.56 -13.98
N MET A 4 -10.56 -6.82 -13.61
CA MET A 4 -11.23 -7.17 -12.35
C MET A 4 -10.27 -7.02 -11.18
N LEU A 5 -10.63 -6.20 -10.18
CA LEU A 5 -9.91 -6.18 -8.91
C LEU A 5 -10.24 -7.47 -8.15
N LEU A 6 -9.33 -8.44 -8.17
CA LEU A 6 -9.46 -9.68 -7.40
C LEU A 6 -9.01 -9.50 -5.96
N ARG A 7 -7.92 -8.76 -5.75
CA ARG A 7 -7.36 -8.45 -4.43
C ARG A 7 -6.62 -7.13 -4.48
N GLY A 8 -6.72 -6.38 -3.39
CA GLY A 8 -5.84 -5.26 -3.10
C GLY A 8 -5.54 -5.23 -1.61
N GLU A 9 -4.32 -4.83 -1.27
CA GLU A 9 -3.88 -4.59 0.10
C GLU A 9 -3.15 -3.26 0.14
N THR A 10 -3.03 -2.70 1.34
CA THR A 10 -2.25 -1.50 1.60
C THR A 10 -1.39 -1.74 2.83
N MET A 11 -0.15 -1.24 2.76
CA MET A 11 0.77 -1.23 3.86
C MET A 11 1.32 0.19 4.02
N ARG A 12 1.37 0.66 5.26
CA ARG A 12 2.12 1.87 5.58
C ARG A 12 3.61 1.54 5.64
N GLY A 13 4.40 2.10 4.73
CA GLY A 13 5.85 1.84 4.65
C GLY A 13 6.64 2.15 5.94
N LYS A 14 6.08 2.96 6.85
CA LYS A 14 6.69 3.17 8.18
C LYS A 14 6.70 1.94 9.07
N PHE A 15 5.80 0.97 8.84
CA PHE A 15 5.70 -0.28 9.60
C PHE A 15 6.34 -1.49 8.90
N ARG A 16 7.15 -1.26 7.86
CA ARG A 16 7.75 -2.34 7.03
C ARG A 16 8.56 -3.38 7.82
N ASN A 17 9.19 -2.97 8.92
CA ASN A 17 10.06 -3.84 9.74
C ASN A 17 9.44 -4.20 11.10
N SER A 18 8.41 -3.47 11.54
CA SER A 18 7.71 -3.71 12.80
C SER A 18 6.35 -3.02 12.79
N LEU A 19 5.31 -3.75 13.19
CA LEU A 19 3.97 -3.17 13.38
C LEU A 19 3.88 -2.29 14.64
N GLU A 20 4.81 -2.46 15.59
CA GLU A 20 4.84 -1.72 16.86
C GLU A 20 5.74 -0.48 16.78
N LYS A 21 6.88 -0.59 16.08
CA LYS A 21 7.91 0.45 16.03
C LYS A 21 8.00 1.04 14.62
N PRO A 22 7.29 2.15 14.33
CA PRO A 22 7.38 2.79 13.04
C PRO A 22 8.73 3.46 12.83
N GLU A 23 9.25 3.41 11.62
CA GLU A 23 10.50 4.05 11.22
C GLU A 23 10.35 4.86 9.93
N PRO A 24 11.01 6.03 9.82
CA PRO A 24 10.97 6.83 8.61
C PRO A 24 11.61 6.07 7.43
N MET A 25 11.23 6.47 6.22
CA MET A 25 11.93 6.08 5.00
C MET A 25 12.93 7.17 4.64
N VAL A 26 14.08 6.79 4.09
CA VAL A 26 15.09 7.74 3.63
C VAL A 26 14.71 8.21 2.22
N PRO A 27 14.60 9.54 1.97
CA PRO A 27 14.30 10.06 0.65
C PRO A 27 15.29 9.57 -0.40
N ASN A 28 14.77 9.19 -1.58
CA ASN A 28 15.55 8.69 -2.72
C ASN A 28 16.36 7.40 -2.47
N GLN A 29 16.11 6.69 -1.37
CA GLN A 29 16.70 5.39 -1.12
C GLN A 29 15.72 4.27 -1.50
N VAL A 30 16.15 3.39 -2.40
CA VAL A 30 15.40 2.15 -2.69
C VAL A 30 15.32 1.35 -1.39
N THR A 31 14.10 1.08 -0.95
CA THR A 31 13.81 0.38 0.30
C THR A 31 12.96 -0.84 -0.02
N GLN A 32 13.36 -2.02 0.45
CA GLN A 32 12.55 -3.22 0.32
C GLN A 32 11.29 -3.10 1.19
N ILE A 33 10.14 -3.44 0.62
CA ILE A 33 8.86 -3.54 1.31
C ILE A 33 8.34 -4.95 1.06
N GLU A 34 8.26 -5.74 2.12
CA GLU A 34 7.80 -7.12 2.07
C GLU A 34 6.53 -7.25 2.92
N PHE A 35 5.49 -7.85 2.33
CA PHE A 35 4.23 -8.09 3.01
C PHE A 35 3.49 -9.25 2.35
N THR A 36 2.68 -9.92 3.14
CA THR A 36 1.84 -11.04 2.69
C THR A 36 0.50 -10.51 2.22
N LEU A 37 0.08 -10.92 1.03
CA LEU A 37 -1.29 -10.74 0.56
C LEU A 37 -2.16 -11.85 1.13
N ASN A 38 -3.39 -11.52 1.50
CA ASN A 38 -4.37 -12.52 1.87
C ASN A 38 -4.73 -13.43 0.68
N ASP A 39 -5.08 -14.67 0.98
CA ASP A 39 -5.39 -15.68 -0.03
C ASP A 39 -6.60 -15.31 -0.90
N VAL A 40 -6.60 -15.86 -2.13
CA VAL A 40 -7.69 -15.75 -3.10
C VAL A 40 -7.95 -17.13 -3.70
N TYR A 41 -9.21 -17.50 -3.82
CA TYR A 41 -9.64 -18.69 -4.55
C TYR A 41 -10.24 -18.31 -5.90
N HIS A 42 -9.37 -17.98 -6.87
CA HIS A 42 -9.76 -17.58 -8.22
C HIS A 42 -9.03 -18.40 -9.29
N THR A 43 -9.71 -18.71 -10.40
CA THR A 43 -9.12 -19.42 -11.54
C THR A 43 -9.00 -18.50 -12.73
N PHE A 44 -7.76 -18.26 -13.20
CA PHE A 44 -7.50 -17.51 -14.42
C PHE A 44 -7.68 -18.42 -15.64
N LEU A 45 -8.69 -18.14 -16.47
CA LEU A 45 -8.96 -18.92 -17.68
C LEU A 45 -7.97 -18.61 -18.80
N LYS A 46 -7.88 -19.51 -19.79
CA LYS A 46 -7.02 -19.32 -20.97
C LYS A 46 -7.33 -17.98 -21.66
N GLY A 47 -6.27 -17.22 -21.93
CA GLY A 47 -6.37 -15.90 -22.56
C GLY A 47 -6.51 -14.74 -21.57
N HIS A 48 -6.79 -15.01 -20.29
CA HIS A 48 -6.72 -13.99 -19.25
C HIS A 48 -5.26 -13.67 -18.89
N LYS A 49 -5.04 -12.53 -18.25
CA LYS A 49 -3.72 -12.10 -17.77
C LYS A 49 -3.80 -11.77 -16.28
N ILE A 50 -2.74 -12.10 -15.56
CA ILE A 50 -2.52 -11.61 -14.20
C ILE A 50 -1.96 -10.19 -14.33
N MET A 51 -2.55 -9.25 -13.58
CA MET A 51 -2.13 -7.86 -13.54
C MET A 51 -1.88 -7.44 -12.11
N VAL A 52 -0.75 -6.79 -11.88
CA VAL A 52 -0.41 -6.17 -10.60
C VAL A 52 -0.43 -4.66 -10.80
N GLN A 53 -1.22 -3.96 -9.99
CA GLN A 53 -1.24 -2.50 -9.95
C GLN A 53 -0.59 -2.04 -8.64
N VAL A 54 0.37 -1.12 -8.76
CA VAL A 54 1.08 -0.53 -7.61
C VAL A 54 0.72 0.94 -7.54
N GLN A 55 0.28 1.38 -6.36
CA GLN A 55 -0.16 2.74 -6.09
C GLN A 55 0.12 3.09 -4.63
N SER A 56 0.23 4.38 -4.34
CA SER A 56 0.56 4.89 -2.99
C SER A 56 -0.66 5.44 -2.23
N SER A 57 -1.87 5.26 -2.75
CA SER A 57 -3.10 5.75 -2.15
C SER A 57 -4.29 4.87 -2.55
N TRP A 58 -5.25 4.72 -1.64
CA TRP A 58 -6.55 4.09 -1.93
C TRP A 58 -7.67 4.80 -1.16
N PHE A 59 -7.93 6.04 -1.56
CA PHE A 59 -8.95 6.88 -0.95
C PHE A 59 -10.33 6.62 -1.59
N PRO A 60 -11.45 6.62 -0.85
CA PRO A 60 -11.57 6.91 0.59
C PRO A 60 -11.48 5.67 1.48
N LEU A 61 -11.20 4.48 0.92
CA LEU A 61 -11.17 3.23 1.69
C LEU A 61 -10.12 3.27 2.81
N PHE A 62 -8.95 3.84 2.51
CA PHE A 62 -7.91 4.13 3.47
C PHE A 62 -7.63 5.64 3.51
N ASP A 63 -7.28 6.12 4.69
CA ASP A 63 -6.86 7.50 4.87
C ASP A 63 -5.58 7.76 4.04
N ARG A 64 -5.43 9.00 3.57
CA ARG A 64 -4.27 9.37 2.75
C ARG A 64 -3.00 9.32 3.61
N ASN A 65 -1.86 9.03 2.99
CA ASN A 65 -0.57 9.22 3.64
C ASN A 65 -0.09 10.65 3.41
N PRO A 66 0.24 11.43 4.47
CA PRO A 66 0.89 12.73 4.32
C PRO A 66 2.24 12.68 3.59
N GLN A 67 2.81 11.48 3.41
CA GLN A 67 4.17 11.28 2.88
C GLN A 67 5.26 11.97 3.72
N LYS A 68 4.92 12.31 4.96
CA LYS A 68 5.80 12.82 6.02
C LYS A 68 5.74 11.86 7.20
N PHE A 69 6.85 11.72 7.92
CA PHE A 69 6.89 10.89 9.12
C PHE A 69 6.27 11.66 10.30
N VAL A 70 4.93 11.59 10.40
CA VAL A 70 4.14 12.27 11.43
C VAL A 70 3.08 11.32 12.01
N ASN A 71 2.50 11.69 13.15
CA ASN A 71 1.29 11.06 13.66
C ASN A 71 0.09 11.55 12.82
N ILE A 72 -0.48 10.67 12.00
CA ILE A 72 -1.53 11.01 11.04
C ILE A 72 -2.82 11.47 11.75
N TYR A 73 -3.10 10.97 12.95
CA TYR A 73 -4.26 11.42 13.73
C TYR A 73 -4.16 12.87 14.20
N ASN A 74 -2.94 13.43 14.19
CA ASN A 74 -2.67 14.82 14.52
C ASN A 74 -2.28 15.65 13.28
N ALA A 75 -2.38 15.07 12.07
CA ALA A 75 -2.03 15.76 10.84
C ALA A 75 -3.10 16.79 10.45
N SER A 76 -2.64 17.91 9.93
CA SER A 76 -3.45 18.99 9.37
C SER A 76 -3.37 18.99 7.84
N GLU A 77 -4.15 19.84 7.18
CA GLU A 77 -4.08 20.00 5.72
C GLU A 77 -2.67 20.36 5.20
N LYS A 78 -1.85 21.05 6.01
CA LYS A 78 -0.48 21.43 5.64
C LYS A 78 0.50 20.25 5.62
N ASP A 79 0.11 19.13 6.22
CA ASP A 79 0.95 17.94 6.28
C ASP A 79 0.87 17.10 4.99
N PHE A 80 -0.27 17.15 4.29
CA PHE A 80 -0.51 16.47 3.01
C PHE A 80 0.01 17.28 1.81
#